data_AF-A0A3M0WFU9-F1
#
_entry.id   AF-A0A3M0WFU9-F1
#
_cell.length_a   1.000
_cell.length_b   1.000
_cell.length_c   1.000
_cell.angle_alpha   90.00
_cell.angle_beta   90.00
_cell.angle_gamma   90.00
#
_symmetry.space_group_name_H-M   'P 1'
#
loop_
_entity.id
_entity.type
_entity.pdbx_description
1 polymer ?
#
loop_
_entity_poly.entity_id
_entity_poly.type
_entity_poly.pdbx_seq_one_letter_code
_entity_poly.pdbx_strand_id
1 'polypeptide(L)' 'MERDIFVKFELLMEVDKLTINDIKNNKTIKIKPKHIFSTINKIPFYECEIKNYDEVFIGKIKKIFDLGESLDLQESLKE' A
#
# COMPACT_ATOMS: atom_id res chain seq x y z
N MET A 1 -23.27 22.86 9.59
CA MET A 1 -21.94 22.72 8.95
C MET A 1 -21.54 21.27 9.12
N GLU A 2 -21.51 20.51 8.03
CA GLU A 2 -20.81 19.23 8.03
C GLU A 2 -19.34 19.54 8.34
N ARG A 3 -18.77 18.80 9.29
CA ARG A 3 -17.34 18.95 9.61
C ARG A 3 -16.60 18.06 8.62
N ASP A 4 -15.83 18.68 7.73
CA ASP A 4 -14.92 17.93 6.87
C ASP A 4 -13.92 17.17 7.74
N ILE A 5 -13.79 15.87 7.51
CA ILE A 5 -12.82 15.01 8.18
C ILE A 5 -11.66 14.80 7.22
N PHE A 6 -10.49 15.30 7.60
CA PHE A 6 -9.26 15.06 6.85
C PHE A 6 -8.69 13.69 7.22
N VAL A 7 -8.38 12.89 6.21
CA VAL A 7 -7.78 11.57 6.38
C VAL A 7 -6.45 11.50 5.65
N LYS A 8 -5.52 10.71 6.20
CA LYS A 8 -4.24 10.46 5.54
C LYS A 8 -4.40 9.28 4.58
N PHE A 9 -4.29 9.55 3.30
CA PHE A 9 -4.31 8.53 2.25
C PHE A 9 -2.88 8.19 1.81
N GLU A 10 -2.53 6.90 1.83
CA GLU A 10 -1.18 6.44 1.50
C GLU A 10 -1.24 5.15 0.66
N LEU A 11 -0.29 4.97 -0.25
CA LEU A 11 -0.08 3.71 -0.95
C LEU A 11 0.99 2.87 -0.23
N LEU A 12 0.60 1.66 0.15
CA LEU A 12 1.47 0.66 0.74
C LEU A 12 1.82 -0.39 -0.32
N MET A 13 3.12 -0.61 -0.54
CA MET A 13 3.60 -1.68 -1.41
C MET A 13 4.09 -2.83 -0.54
N GLU A 14 3.45 -3.98 -0.64
CA GLU A 14 3.89 -5.18 0.04
C GLU A 14 5.02 -5.83 -0.75
N VAL A 15 6.15 -6.04 -0.10
CA VAL A 15 7.38 -6.55 -0.71
C VAL A 15 7.88 -7.74 0.07
N ASP A 16 8.57 -8.66 -0.60
CA ASP A 16 9.22 -9.77 0.09
C ASP A 16 10.22 -9.26 1.14
N LYS A 17 10.41 -10.06 2.19
CA LYS A 17 11.27 -9.74 3.34
C LYS A 17 12.66 -9.31 2.88
N LEU A 18 13.00 -8.05 3.18
CA LEU A 18 14.36 -7.52 3.02
C LEU A 18 15.17 -7.80 4.27
N THR A 19 16.40 -8.32 4.12
CA THR A 19 17.31 -8.52 5.25
C THR A 19 18.32 -7.39 5.35
N ILE A 20 18.95 -7.22 6.53
CA ILE A 20 20.01 -6.23 6.72
C ILE A 20 21.17 -6.43 5.74
N ASN A 21 21.47 -7.68 5.38
CA ASN A 21 22.51 -8.01 4.41
C ASN A 21 22.18 -7.52 3.00
N ASP A 22 20.89 -7.28 2.74
CA ASP A 22 20.42 -6.75 1.47
C ASP A 22 20.62 -5.24 1.35
N ILE A 23 20.89 -4.54 2.45
CA ILE A 23 21.04 -3.09 2.51
C ILE A 23 22.53 -2.74 2.52
N LYS A 24 23.00 -2.15 1.42
CA LYS A 24 24.36 -1.61 1.29
C LYS A 24 24.32 -0.26 0.58
N ASN A 25 25.26 0.63 0.89
CA ASN A 25 25.38 1.91 0.20
C ASN A 25 25.47 1.71 -1.32
N ASN A 26 24.72 2.52 -2.07
CA ASN A 26 24.60 2.49 -3.52
C ASN A 26 24.07 1.17 -4.12
N LYS A 27 23.55 0.25 -3.30
CA LYS A 27 22.89 -0.96 -3.80
C LYS A 27 21.47 -0.62 -4.23
N THR A 28 21.17 -0.88 -5.51
CA THR A 28 19.80 -0.81 -6.01
C THR A 28 19.03 -2.06 -5.57
N ILE A 29 17.92 -1.87 -4.87
CA ILE A 29 17.01 -2.94 -4.48
C ILE A 29 15.86 -2.99 -5.49
N LYS A 30 15.74 -4.10 -6.23
CA LYS A 30 14.61 -4.31 -7.13
C LYS A 30 13.41 -4.74 -6.32
N ILE A 31 12.45 -3.83 -6.16
CA ILE A 31 11.18 -4.11 -5.51
C ILE A 31 10.19 -4.62 -6.57
N LYS A 32 9.64 -5.82 -6.35
CA LYS A 32 8.50 -6.35 -7.11
C LYS A 32 7.37 -6.55 -6.11
N PRO A 33 6.47 -5.57 -5.96
CA PRO A 33 5.42 -5.68 -4.96
C PRO A 33 4.46 -6.80 -5.36
N LYS A 34 4.10 -7.65 -4.40
CA LYS A 34 3.07 -8.68 -4.60
C LYS A 34 1.70 -8.05 -4.65
N HIS A 35 1.44 -7.16 -3.69
CA HIS A 35 0.22 -6.42 -3.56
C HIS A 35 0.52 -4.92 -3.33
N ILE A 36 -0.40 -4.08 -3.78
CA ILE A 36 -0.37 -2.64 -3.52
C ILE A 36 -1.69 -2.27 -2.90
N PHE A 37 -1.65 -1.71 -1.69
CA PHE A 37 -2.83 -1.33 -0.95
C PHE A 37 -2.93 0.18 -0.83
N SER A 38 -4.13 0.73 -1.01
CA SER A 38 -4.42 2.09 -0.55
C SER A 38 -4.92 2.03 0.89
N THR A 39 -4.26 2.81 1.74
CA THR A 39 -4.54 2.86 3.16
C THR A 39 -5.13 4.20 3.56
N ILE A 40 -6.03 4.17 4.53
CA ILE A 40 -6.54 5.35 5.21
C ILE A 40 -6.04 5.26 6.65
N ASN A 41 -5.22 6.22 7.08
CA ASN A 41 -4.58 6.20 8.40
C ASN A 41 -3.87 4.86 8.71
N LYS A 42 -3.13 4.30 7.73
CA LYS A 42 -2.42 3.01 7.80
C LYS A 42 -3.32 1.76 7.86
N ILE A 43 -4.63 1.88 7.68
CA ILE A 43 -5.54 0.73 7.56
C ILE A 43 -5.81 0.49 6.06
N PRO A 44 -5.54 -0.72 5.53
CA PRO A 44 -5.69 -1.02 4.11
C PRO A 44 -7.16 -1.26 3.74
N PHE A 45 -7.75 -0.36 2.95
CA PHE A 45 -9.15 -0.47 2.51
C PHE A 45 -9.31 -0.85 1.05
N TYR A 46 -8.24 -0.75 0.25
CA TYR A 46 -8.31 -1.03 -1.18
C TYR A 46 -7.07 -1.78 -1.63
N GLU A 47 -7.26 -2.82 -2.45
CA GLU A 47 -6.19 -3.38 -3.26
C GLU A 47 -6.18 -2.70 -4.63
N CYS A 48 -5.00 -2.33 -5.12
CA CYS A 48 -4.84 -1.51 -6.31
C CYS A 48 -3.87 -2.12 -7.33
N GLU A 49 -4.11 -1.82 -8.59
CA GLU A 49 -3.14 -1.95 -9.67
C GLU A 49 -2.69 -0.57 -10.11
N ILE A 50 -1.38 -0.31 -10.06
CA ILE A 50 -0.83 0.96 -10.51
C ILE A 50 -0.60 0.89 -12.02
N LYS A 51 -1.18 1.84 -12.74
CA LYS A 51 -0.96 2.06 -14.18
C LYS A 51 -0.31 3.40 -14.40
N ASN A 52 0.57 3.48 -15.39
CA ASN A 52 1.16 4.74 -15.83
C ASN A 52 0.48 5.17 -17.13
N TYR A 53 -0.04 6.39 -17.14
CA TYR A 53 -0.58 7.07 -18.30
C TYR A 53 0.10 8.43 -18.42
N ASP A 54 1.01 8.57 -19.37
CA ASP A 54 1.70 9.83 -19.69
C ASP A 54 2.24 10.55 -18.45
N GLU A 55 3.10 9.87 -17.68
CA GLU A 55 3.75 10.35 -16.45
C GLU A 55 2.83 10.49 -15.23
N VAL A 56 1.54 10.17 -15.39
CA VAL A 56 0.58 10.11 -14.29
C VAL A 56 0.39 8.67 -13.82
N PHE A 57 0.67 8.41 -12.54
CA PHE A 57 0.35 7.13 -11.92
C PHE A 57 -1.09 7.12 -11.42
N ILE A 58 -1.86 6.14 -11.91
CA ILE A 58 -3.26 5.93 -11.54
C ILE A 58 -3.37 4.58 -10.82
N GLY A 59 -3.86 4.60 -9.58
CA GLY A 59 -4.23 3.40 -8.84
C GLY A 59 -5.63 2.94 -9.20
N LYS A 60 -5.75 1.89 -10.01
CA LYS A 60 -7.04 1.25 -10.28
C LYS A 60 -7.40 0.34 -9.11
N ILE A 61 -8.51 0.62 -8.43
CA ILE A 61 -9.04 -0.24 -7.37
C ILE A 61 -9.46 -1.58 -7.98
N LYS A 62 -8.92 -2.68 -7.43
CA LYS A 62 -9.24 -4.06 -7.78
C LYS A 62 -10.24 -4.67 -6.81
N LYS A 63 -10.00 -4.47 -5.51
CA LYS A 63 -10.84 -4.94 -4.42
C LYS A 63 -11.01 -3.83 -3.40
N ILE A 64 -12.20 -3.74 -2.83
CA ILE A 64 -12.53 -2.89 -1.68
C ILE A 64 -12.72 -3.83 -0.50
N PHE A 65 -12.09 -3.51 0.62
CA PHE A 65 -12.21 -4.24 1.86
C PHE A 65 -13.21 -3.54 2.78
N ASP A 66 -14.04 -4.31 3.48
CA ASP A 66 -14.79 -3.76 4.60
C ASP A 66 -13.89 -3.56 5.83
N LEU A 67 -14.43 -2.99 6.91
CA LEU A 67 -13.65 -2.69 8.11
C LEU A 67 -13.07 -3.97 8.76
N GLY A 68 -13.81 -5.08 8.76
CA GLY A 68 -13.34 -6.34 9.33
C GLY A 68 -12.17 -6.89 8.52
N GLU A 69 -12.36 -7.03 7.20
CA GLU A 69 -11.31 -7.48 6.28
C GLU A 69 -10.05 -6.58 6.36
N SER A 70 -10.25 -5.27 6.51
CA SER A 70 -9.14 -4.31 6.58
C SER A 70 -8.31 -4.46 7.86
N LEU A 71 -8.95 -4.77 8.99
CA LEU A 71 -8.27 -5.00 10.26
C LEU A 71 -7.51 -6.33 10.23
N ASP A 72 -8.14 -7.40 9.74
CA ASP A 72 -7.51 -8.71 9.58
C ASP A 72 -6.27 -8.62 8.66
N LEU A 73 -6.40 -7.90 7.54
CA LEU A 73 -5.30 -7.65 6.61
C LEU A 73 -4.18 -6.83 7.27
N GLN A 74 -4.53 -5.80 8.05
CA GLN A 74 -3.52 -5.00 8.76
C GLN A 74 -2.71 -5.83 9.76
N GLU A 75 -3.33 -6.81 10.43
CA GLU A 75 -2.62 -7.72 11.32
C GLU A 75 -1.67 -8.62 10.54
N SER A 76 -2.11 -9.23 9.44
CA SER A 76 -1.25 -10.06 8.58
C SER A 76 -0.03 -9.33 8.00
N LEU A 77 -0.16 -8.02 7.72
CA LEU A 77 0.92 -7.20 7.17
C LEU A 77 1.98 -6.79 8.21
N LYS A 78 1.73 -7.04 9.51
CA LYS A 78 2.70 -6.77 10.59
C LYS A 78 3.60 -7.96 10.90
N GLU A 79 3.24 -9.17 10.45
CA GLU A 79 4.00 -10.42 10.66
C GLU A 79 5.13 -10.60 9.64
#